data_AF-A0A4V6HZY4-F1
#
_entry.id   AF-A0A4V6HZY4-F1
#
_cell.length_a   1.000
_cell.length_b   1.000
_cell.length_c   1.000
_cell.angle_alpha   90.00
_cell.angle_beta   90.00
_cell.angle_gamma   90.00
#
_symmetry.space_group_name_H-M   'P 1'
#
loop_
_entity.id
_entity.type
_entity.pdbx_description
1 polymer ?
#
loop_
_entity_poly.entity_id
_entity_poly.type
_entity_poly.pdbx_seq_one_letter_code
_entity_poly.pdbx_strand_id
1 'polypeptide(L)'
;MNQEEIFKTFELIVEYHEKYLKGYGVKSIKLKDSKGNYTKDALVLVYLAQNYPNTRVISKAELTEFVRQFYPNVSDVQQARHLSKQGGFNIISGTRGDIGAKIPAGFYQLVDLTTPYPSFKPDRRSGIESASFEELKKEYDYRCATCGSVEGQPHNIRKNEVIQLQEGHMNPALPLEIGNIIPQCQVCNRPDRDRWIYDKTGRVIAVADSDDGKRVVEKYLKKVSQSTKEYFFEFLKKLLRQ
;
A
#
# COMPACT_ATOMS: atom_id res chain seq x y z
N MET A 1 26.98 -0.25 -15.88
CA MET A 1 26.21 -1.16 -16.73
C MET A 1 26.01 -0.49 -18.08
N ASN A 2 26.41 -1.12 -19.17
CA ASN A 2 26.30 -0.58 -20.52
C ASN A 2 24.92 -0.87 -21.15
N GLN A 3 24.66 -0.37 -22.36
CA GLN A 3 23.36 -0.55 -23.03
C GLN A 3 23.05 -2.01 -23.38
N GLU A 4 24.05 -2.79 -23.75
CA GLU A 4 23.89 -4.22 -24.09
C GLU A 4 23.51 -5.04 -22.86
N GLU A 5 24.16 -4.79 -21.72
CA GLU A 5 23.84 -5.41 -20.43
C GLU A 5 22.44 -5.06 -19.95
N ILE A 6 22.01 -3.80 -20.13
CA ILE A 6 20.64 -3.37 -19.83
C ILE A 6 19.64 -4.19 -20.63
N PHE A 7 19.88 -4.31 -21.94
CA PHE A 7 18.96 -4.98 -22.85
C PHE A 7 18.86 -6.48 -22.52
N LYS A 8 19.99 -7.19 -22.40
CA LYS A 8 20.03 -8.62 -22.06
C LYS A 8 19.33 -8.91 -20.72
N THR A 9 19.60 -8.09 -19.70
CA THR A 9 18.98 -8.26 -18.39
C THR A 9 17.48 -7.97 -18.44
N PHE A 10 17.05 -7.00 -19.26
CA PHE A 10 15.63 -6.69 -19.42
C PHE A 10 14.87 -7.78 -20.18
N GLU A 11 15.47 -8.39 -21.22
CA GLU A 11 14.88 -9.53 -21.92
C GLU A 11 14.64 -10.72 -20.97
N LEU A 12 15.62 -11.02 -20.11
CA LEU A 12 15.48 -12.03 -19.07
C LEU A 12 14.30 -11.72 -18.12
N ILE A 13 14.17 -10.47 -17.69
CA ILE A 13 13.05 -10.03 -16.83
C ILE A 13 11.71 -10.25 -17.54
N VAL A 14 11.60 -9.92 -18.82
CA VAL A 14 10.38 -10.10 -19.61
C VAL A 14 10.03 -11.58 -19.75
N GLU A 15 11.02 -12.43 -20.05
CA GLU A 15 10.83 -13.88 -20.16
C GLU A 15 10.29 -14.47 -18.85
N TYR A 16 10.93 -14.14 -17.72
CA TYR A 16 10.50 -14.63 -16.40
C TYR A 16 9.16 -14.05 -15.98
N HIS A 17 8.88 -12.78 -16.32
CA HIS A 17 7.59 -12.16 -16.04
C HIS A 17 6.46 -12.91 -16.74
N GLU A 18 6.60 -13.15 -18.04
CA GLU A 18 5.60 -13.88 -18.83
C GLU A 18 5.43 -15.32 -18.34
N LYS A 19 6.54 -15.99 -17.99
CA LYS A 19 6.51 -17.39 -17.55
C LYS A 19 5.96 -17.59 -16.14
N TYR A 20 6.27 -16.70 -15.20
CA TYR A 20 6.01 -16.94 -13.77
C TYR A 20 5.15 -15.86 -13.11
N LEU A 21 5.34 -14.58 -13.42
CA LEU A 21 4.77 -13.49 -12.62
C LEU A 21 3.43 -12.97 -13.15
N LYS A 22 3.18 -13.10 -14.45
CA LYS A 22 1.96 -12.62 -15.12
C LYS A 22 0.69 -13.24 -14.54
N GLY A 23 0.73 -14.54 -14.23
CA GLY A 23 -0.39 -15.26 -13.60
C GLY A 23 -0.76 -14.74 -12.21
N TYR A 24 0.17 -14.08 -11.51
CA TYR A 24 -0.06 -13.44 -10.21
C TYR A 24 -0.43 -11.96 -10.33
N GLY A 25 -0.65 -11.44 -11.55
CA GLY A 25 -1.01 -10.05 -11.80
C GLY A 25 0.11 -9.04 -11.52
N VAL A 26 1.37 -9.47 -11.48
CA VAL A 26 2.53 -8.56 -11.38
C VAL A 26 2.56 -7.64 -12.61
N LYS A 27 2.76 -6.34 -12.40
CA LYS A 27 2.71 -5.35 -13.47
C LYS A 27 3.87 -5.53 -14.45
N SER A 28 3.55 -5.59 -15.74
CA SER A 28 4.55 -5.49 -16.80
C SER A 28 5.22 -4.11 -16.79
N ILE A 29 6.52 -4.06 -17.07
CA ILE A 29 7.27 -2.81 -17.18
C ILE A 29 7.69 -2.61 -18.63
N LYS A 30 7.71 -1.35 -19.09
CA LYS A 30 8.26 -0.99 -20.40
C LYS A 30 9.70 -0.52 -20.24
N LEU A 31 10.61 -1.03 -21.07
CA LEU A 31 12.01 -0.60 -21.06
C LEU A 31 12.13 0.89 -21.39
N LYS A 32 11.38 1.34 -22.41
CA LYS A 32 11.37 2.72 -22.89
C LYS A 32 9.96 3.33 -22.87
N ASP A 33 9.91 4.64 -22.68
CA ASP A 33 8.68 5.43 -22.83
C ASP A 33 8.34 5.70 -24.31
N SER A 34 7.24 6.40 -24.57
CA SER A 34 6.81 6.76 -25.93
C SER A 34 7.77 7.71 -26.65
N LYS A 35 8.70 8.35 -25.92
CA LYS A 35 9.73 9.24 -26.45
C LYS A 35 11.07 8.52 -26.66
N GLY A 36 11.14 7.22 -26.37
CA GLY A 36 12.35 6.41 -26.52
C GLY A 36 13.33 6.47 -25.34
N ASN A 37 12.98 7.15 -24.23
CA ASN A 37 13.83 7.22 -23.04
C ASN A 37 13.62 6.00 -22.15
N TYR A 38 14.67 5.51 -21.49
CA TYR A 38 14.53 4.41 -20.52
C TYR A 38 13.61 4.79 -19.38
N THR A 39 12.68 3.92 -18.98
CA THR A 39 11.84 4.20 -17.81
C THR A 39 12.65 4.01 -16.52
N LYS A 40 12.40 4.84 -15.50
CA LYS A 40 13.10 4.71 -14.20
C LYS A 40 12.83 3.37 -13.53
N ASP A 41 11.61 2.85 -13.68
CA ASP A 41 11.20 1.54 -13.19
C ASP A 41 12.00 0.41 -13.85
N ALA A 42 12.17 0.46 -15.18
CA ALA A 42 12.99 -0.52 -15.89
C ALA A 42 14.47 -0.43 -15.46
N LEU A 43 15.04 0.78 -15.41
CA LEU A 43 16.43 0.97 -14.99
C LEU A 43 16.69 0.36 -13.61
N VAL A 44 15.82 0.65 -12.64
CA VAL A 44 15.98 0.14 -11.28
C VAL A 44 15.81 -1.38 -11.21
N LEU A 45 14.81 -1.94 -11.90
CA LEU A 45 14.62 -3.39 -11.90
C LEU A 45 15.78 -4.13 -12.58
N VAL A 46 16.26 -3.64 -13.73
CA VAL A 46 17.43 -4.19 -14.44
C VAL A 46 18.67 -4.12 -13.55
N TYR A 47 18.89 -3.01 -12.85
CA TYR A 47 20.05 -2.89 -11.95
C TYR A 47 19.97 -3.88 -10.78
N LEU A 48 18.79 -4.04 -10.17
CA LEU A 48 18.58 -5.03 -9.10
C LEU A 48 18.69 -6.48 -9.59
N ALA A 49 18.36 -6.74 -10.86
CA ALA A 49 18.44 -8.06 -11.48
C ALA A 49 19.83 -8.41 -12.03
N GLN A 50 20.82 -7.54 -11.85
CA GLN A 50 22.19 -7.85 -12.25
C GLN A 50 22.68 -9.15 -11.59
N ASN A 51 23.27 -10.02 -12.40
CA ASN A 51 23.78 -11.33 -12.01
C ASN A 51 22.71 -12.31 -11.50
N TYR A 52 21.44 -12.08 -11.82
CA TYR A 52 20.36 -13.05 -11.53
C TYR A 52 20.77 -14.47 -12.00
N PRO A 53 20.59 -15.52 -11.16
CA PRO A 53 19.86 -15.55 -9.90
C PRO A 53 20.61 -15.04 -8.65
N ASN A 54 21.91 -14.77 -8.75
CA ASN A 54 22.75 -14.34 -7.62
C ASN A 54 22.79 -12.82 -7.48
N THR A 55 21.62 -12.22 -7.26
CA THR A 55 21.45 -10.77 -7.12
C THR A 55 22.14 -10.24 -5.87
N ARG A 56 22.57 -8.98 -5.92
CA ARG A 56 23.28 -8.32 -4.82
C ARG A 56 22.35 -7.43 -4.01
N VAL A 57 22.75 -7.16 -2.76
CA VAL A 57 22.14 -6.14 -1.92
C VAL A 57 22.68 -4.78 -2.35
N ILE A 58 21.80 -3.89 -2.81
CA ILE A 58 22.14 -2.60 -3.42
C ILE A 58 21.63 -1.46 -2.55
N SER A 59 22.44 -0.42 -2.35
CA SER A 59 22.02 0.75 -1.58
C SER A 59 21.10 1.69 -2.39
N LYS A 60 20.25 2.46 -1.72
CA LYS A 60 19.44 3.51 -2.37
C LYS A 60 20.31 4.54 -3.08
N ALA A 61 21.47 4.88 -2.50
CA ALA A 61 22.42 5.84 -3.09
C ALA A 61 22.98 5.30 -4.42
N GLU A 62 23.36 4.03 -4.47
CA GLU A 62 23.86 3.36 -5.66
C GLU A 62 22.80 3.28 -6.78
N LEU A 63 21.55 2.91 -6.44
CA LEU A 63 20.44 2.95 -7.40
C LEU A 63 20.21 4.38 -7.93
N THR A 64 20.31 5.37 -7.07
CA THR A 64 20.12 6.78 -7.44
C THR A 64 21.22 7.23 -8.39
N GLU A 65 22.47 6.87 -8.11
CA GLU A 65 23.60 7.22 -8.95
C GLU A 65 23.52 6.55 -10.32
N PHE A 66 23.10 5.29 -10.38
CA PHE A 66 22.85 4.62 -11.64
C PHE A 66 21.76 5.31 -12.47
N VAL A 67 20.62 5.67 -11.84
CA VAL A 67 19.53 6.36 -12.54
C VAL A 67 19.95 7.75 -13.02
N ARG A 68 20.84 8.45 -12.30
CA ARG A 68 21.35 9.77 -12.70
C ARG A 68 22.15 9.77 -14.00
N GLN A 69 22.72 8.63 -14.39
CA GLN A 69 23.37 8.47 -15.69
C GLN A 69 22.40 8.72 -16.87
N PHE A 70 21.10 8.50 -16.65
CA PHE A 70 20.03 8.73 -17.62
C PHE A 70 19.15 9.93 -17.28
N TYR A 71 19.03 10.26 -15.99
CA TYR A 71 18.22 11.36 -15.46
C TYR A 71 18.99 12.17 -14.40
N PRO A 72 19.86 13.12 -14.81
CA PRO A 72 20.80 13.78 -13.90
C PRO A 72 20.16 14.51 -12.71
N ASN A 73 18.95 15.02 -12.89
CA ASN A 73 18.24 15.84 -11.89
C ASN A 73 17.39 15.01 -10.90
N VAL A 74 17.54 13.69 -10.87
CA VAL A 74 16.82 12.85 -9.89
C VAL A 74 17.46 13.02 -8.52
N SER A 75 16.64 13.46 -7.56
CA SER A 75 17.06 13.58 -6.16
C SER A 75 17.27 12.19 -5.55
N ASP A 76 16.16 11.47 -5.30
CA ASP A 76 16.13 10.20 -4.61
C ASP A 76 15.24 9.17 -5.33
N VAL A 77 15.79 7.99 -5.62
CA VAL A 77 15.05 6.89 -6.23
C VAL A 77 14.23 6.14 -5.16
N GLN A 78 12.90 6.11 -5.35
CA GLN A 78 11.94 5.35 -4.53
C GLN A 78 11.35 4.14 -5.29
N GLN A 79 11.77 3.97 -6.54
CA GLN A 79 11.21 3.00 -7.49
C GLN A 79 11.33 1.57 -6.97
N ALA A 80 12.44 1.18 -6.33
CA ALA A 80 12.58 -0.18 -5.76
C ALA A 80 11.45 -0.53 -4.78
N ARG A 81 11.04 0.43 -3.93
CA ARG A 81 9.91 0.28 -2.99
C ARG A 81 8.58 0.15 -3.74
N HIS A 82 8.39 0.95 -4.79
CA HIS A 82 7.17 0.93 -5.60
C HIS A 82 7.06 -0.35 -6.43
N LEU A 83 8.13 -0.77 -7.10
CA LEU A 83 8.22 -2.00 -7.89
C LEU A 83 7.86 -3.23 -7.09
N SER A 84 8.23 -3.25 -5.82
CA SER A 84 7.82 -4.33 -4.92
C SER A 84 6.34 -4.30 -4.58
N LYS A 85 5.90 -3.28 -3.81
CA LYS A 85 4.56 -3.26 -3.23
C LYS A 85 3.48 -2.99 -4.28
N GLN A 86 3.74 -2.12 -5.25
CA GLN A 86 2.80 -1.68 -6.29
C GLN A 86 2.98 -2.43 -7.62
N GLY A 87 4.22 -2.79 -7.95
CA GLY A 87 4.56 -3.53 -9.17
C GLY A 87 4.44 -5.04 -9.00
N GLY A 88 4.72 -5.57 -7.82
CA GLY A 88 4.61 -6.98 -7.47
C GLY A 88 5.91 -7.79 -7.55
N PHE A 89 7.02 -7.19 -7.98
CA PHE A 89 8.31 -7.87 -8.04
C PHE A 89 8.84 -8.22 -6.65
N ASN A 90 9.41 -9.42 -6.45
CA ASN A 90 9.93 -9.87 -5.17
C ASN A 90 11.24 -9.18 -4.78
N ILE A 91 11.14 -7.89 -4.46
CA ILE A 91 12.23 -7.05 -4.00
C ILE A 91 12.03 -6.82 -2.50
N ILE A 92 13.04 -7.09 -1.69
CA ILE A 92 13.07 -6.84 -0.24
C ILE A 92 13.69 -5.49 0.09
N SER A 93 13.40 -4.96 1.29
CA SER A 93 13.88 -3.66 1.77
C SER A 93 14.26 -3.72 3.24
N GLY A 94 15.41 -3.13 3.60
CA GLY A 94 15.92 -3.16 4.97
C GLY A 94 15.13 -2.35 6.00
N THR A 95 14.16 -1.52 5.58
CA THR A 95 13.31 -0.73 6.50
C THR A 95 11.86 -1.19 6.55
N ARG A 96 11.47 -2.13 5.69
CA ARG A 96 10.06 -2.57 5.58
C ARG A 96 9.68 -3.68 6.56
N GLY A 97 10.66 -4.33 7.19
CA GLY A 97 10.44 -5.48 8.07
C GLY A 97 10.09 -6.75 7.29
N ASP A 98 10.67 -6.93 6.09
CA ASP A 98 10.48 -8.15 5.31
C ASP A 98 11.05 -9.37 6.07
N ILE A 99 10.26 -10.44 6.22
CA ILE A 99 10.55 -11.57 7.12
C ILE A 99 11.77 -12.39 6.66
N GLY A 100 12.01 -12.50 5.36
CA GLY A 100 12.95 -13.46 4.76
C GLY A 100 14.42 -13.04 4.69
N ALA A 101 14.77 -11.77 4.94
CA ALA A 101 16.16 -11.32 4.85
C ALA A 101 16.40 -10.00 5.59
N LYS A 102 17.38 -10.00 6.50
CA LYS A 102 17.84 -8.79 7.20
C LYS A 102 18.90 -8.10 6.35
N ILE A 103 18.48 -7.23 5.45
CA ILE A 103 19.39 -6.30 4.76
C ILE A 103 19.43 -4.95 5.48
N PRO A 104 20.51 -4.16 5.38
CA PRO A 104 20.63 -2.91 6.11
C PRO A 104 19.58 -1.86 5.69
N ALA A 105 19.27 -0.93 6.60
CA ALA A 105 18.35 0.17 6.31
C ALA A 105 18.82 1.00 5.10
N GLY A 106 17.90 1.29 4.17
CA GLY A 106 18.24 2.00 2.93
C GLY A 106 18.75 1.11 1.80
N PHE A 107 18.78 -0.21 1.97
CA PHE A 107 19.16 -1.17 0.93
C PHE A 107 17.95 -1.95 0.39
N TYR A 108 18.13 -2.48 -0.81
CA TYR A 108 17.17 -3.30 -1.54
C TYR A 108 17.86 -4.49 -2.19
N GLN A 109 17.11 -5.58 -2.42
CA GLN A 109 17.59 -6.72 -3.19
C GLN A 109 16.39 -7.36 -3.90
N LEU A 110 16.56 -7.72 -5.18
CA LEU A 110 15.61 -8.59 -5.87
C LEU A 110 15.87 -10.04 -5.43
N VAL A 111 14.94 -10.66 -4.72
CA VAL A 111 15.08 -12.05 -4.24
C VAL A 111 14.99 -13.00 -5.42
N ASP A 112 13.93 -12.89 -6.21
CA ASP A 112 13.77 -13.67 -7.43
C ASP A 112 12.83 -13.01 -8.45
N LEU A 113 12.75 -13.60 -9.64
CA LEU A 113 11.82 -13.27 -10.71
C LEU A 113 10.76 -14.37 -10.93
N THR A 114 10.66 -15.34 -10.02
CA THR A 114 9.77 -16.50 -10.16
C THR A 114 8.56 -16.44 -9.23
N THR A 115 8.63 -15.62 -8.18
CA THR A 115 7.55 -15.40 -7.21
C THR A 115 7.21 -13.92 -7.09
N PRO A 116 5.93 -13.57 -6.86
CA PRO A 116 5.58 -12.20 -6.52
C PRO A 116 6.06 -11.84 -5.11
N TYR A 117 6.21 -10.55 -4.83
CA TYR A 117 6.45 -10.11 -3.45
C TYR A 117 5.34 -10.63 -2.52
N PRO A 118 5.64 -11.21 -1.35
CA PRO A 118 4.66 -11.98 -0.57
C PRO A 118 3.38 -11.23 -0.16
N SER A 119 3.45 -9.92 0.06
CA SER A 119 2.27 -9.10 0.36
C SER A 119 1.81 -8.25 -0.83
N PHE A 120 2.21 -8.61 -2.04
CA PHE A 120 1.65 -8.04 -3.25
C PHE A 120 0.22 -8.53 -3.41
N LYS A 121 -0.67 -7.58 -3.65
CA LYS A 121 -2.05 -7.86 -4.05
C LYS A 121 -2.22 -7.17 -5.40
N PRO A 122 -2.33 -7.91 -6.52
CA PRO A 122 -2.45 -7.33 -7.86
C PRO A 122 -3.67 -6.41 -7.95
N ASP A 123 -4.77 -6.88 -7.39
CA ASP A 123 -5.94 -6.07 -7.10
C ASP A 123 -5.71 -5.32 -5.79
N ARG A 124 -4.99 -4.21 -5.89
CA ARG A 124 -5.19 -3.08 -4.98
C ARG A 124 -6.55 -2.45 -5.30
N ARG A 125 -7.62 -3.24 -5.09
CA ARG A 125 -9.03 -2.87 -5.05
C ARG A 125 -9.70 -2.46 -6.38
N SER A 126 -9.80 -3.35 -7.36
CA SER A 126 -11.17 -3.84 -7.67
C SER A 126 -11.55 -4.65 -6.43
N GLY A 127 -12.32 -4.06 -5.52
CA GLY A 127 -13.51 -4.79 -5.08
C GLY A 127 -13.08 -6.03 -4.32
N ILE A 128 -13.16 -6.03 -2.99
CA ILE A 128 -13.40 -7.33 -2.38
C ILE A 128 -14.75 -7.75 -2.96
N GLU A 129 -14.73 -8.62 -3.98
CA GLU A 129 -15.90 -9.13 -4.68
C GLU A 129 -16.40 -10.35 -3.90
N SER A 130 -16.57 -10.17 -2.60
CA SER A 130 -17.27 -11.16 -1.78
C SER A 130 -18.75 -11.08 -2.13
N ALA A 131 -19.39 -12.20 -2.46
CA ALA A 131 -20.83 -12.25 -2.67
C ALA A 131 -21.60 -12.18 -1.34
N SER A 132 -20.93 -12.39 -0.21
CA SER A 132 -21.52 -12.36 1.13
C SER A 132 -20.57 -11.85 2.23
N PHE A 133 -21.14 -11.50 3.38
CA PHE A 133 -20.35 -11.10 4.55
C PHE A 133 -19.46 -12.25 5.10
N GLU A 134 -19.89 -13.51 4.96
CA GLU A 134 -19.08 -14.66 5.39
C GLU A 134 -17.81 -14.83 4.52
N GLU A 135 -17.94 -14.68 3.20
CA GLU A 135 -16.80 -14.67 2.28
C GLU A 135 -15.86 -13.49 2.58
N LEU A 136 -16.41 -12.32 2.88
CA LEU A 136 -15.64 -11.15 3.29
C LEU A 136 -14.83 -11.47 4.56
N LYS A 137 -15.44 -12.07 5.59
CA LYS A 137 -14.70 -12.44 6.81
C LYS A 137 -13.55 -13.39 6.50
N LYS A 138 -13.76 -14.38 5.62
CA LYS A 138 -12.72 -15.32 5.19
C LYS A 138 -11.54 -14.62 4.52
N GLU A 139 -11.78 -13.61 3.69
CA GLU A 139 -10.71 -12.82 3.06
C GLU A 139 -9.86 -12.00 4.06
N TYR A 140 -10.42 -11.70 5.23
CA TYR A 140 -9.70 -11.05 6.35
C TYR A 140 -9.18 -12.05 7.38
N ASP A 141 -9.13 -13.35 7.08
CA ASP A 141 -8.75 -14.42 8.01
C ASP A 141 -9.58 -14.38 9.32
N TYR A 142 -10.86 -14.03 9.20
CA TYR A 142 -11.78 -13.82 10.32
C TYR A 142 -11.27 -12.80 11.34
N ARG A 143 -10.55 -11.77 10.89
CA ARG A 143 -10.03 -10.68 11.73
C ARG A 143 -10.84 -9.40 11.57
N CYS A 144 -10.94 -8.67 12.67
CA CYS A 144 -11.35 -7.28 12.65
C CYS A 144 -10.35 -6.45 11.82
N ALA A 145 -10.82 -5.79 10.79
CA ALA A 145 -10.02 -4.95 9.91
C ALA A 145 -9.35 -3.77 10.66
N THR A 146 -9.90 -3.36 11.81
CA THR A 146 -9.37 -2.22 12.58
C THR A 146 -8.36 -2.63 13.65
N CYS A 147 -8.62 -3.70 14.43
CA CYS A 147 -7.77 -4.07 15.57
C CYS A 147 -7.08 -5.44 15.43
N GLY A 148 -7.36 -6.20 14.37
CA GLY A 148 -6.76 -7.51 14.10
C GLY A 148 -7.18 -8.64 15.04
N SER A 149 -8.14 -8.41 15.95
CA SER A 149 -8.69 -9.47 16.82
C SER A 149 -9.50 -10.47 15.99
N VAL A 150 -9.45 -11.75 16.34
CA VAL A 150 -10.04 -12.86 15.57
C VAL A 150 -11.43 -13.20 16.08
N GLU A 151 -12.40 -13.44 15.18
CA GLU A 151 -13.77 -13.88 15.51
C GLU A 151 -13.77 -15.14 16.39
N GLY A 152 -14.66 -15.18 17.39
CA GLY A 152 -14.76 -16.29 18.33
C GLY A 152 -13.62 -16.39 19.36
N GLN A 153 -12.59 -15.54 19.27
CA GLN A 153 -11.50 -15.47 20.24
C GLN A 153 -11.66 -14.29 21.21
N PRO A 154 -11.00 -14.30 22.39
CA PRO A 154 -10.92 -13.13 23.24
C PRO A 154 -10.29 -11.93 22.51
N HIS A 155 -10.84 -10.73 22.71
CA HIS A 155 -10.31 -9.50 22.12
C HIS A 155 -8.84 -9.28 22.51
N ASN A 156 -8.01 -8.75 21.58
CA ASN A 156 -6.56 -8.59 21.78
C ASN A 156 -6.19 -7.79 23.04
N ILE A 157 -6.95 -6.72 23.33
CA ILE A 157 -6.80 -5.86 24.53
C ILE A 157 -7.85 -6.19 25.62
N ARG A 158 -9.15 -6.11 25.29
CA ARG A 158 -10.25 -6.36 26.24
C ARG A 158 -10.53 -7.86 26.42
N LYS A 159 -9.66 -8.55 27.17
CA LYS A 159 -9.64 -10.02 27.28
C LYS A 159 -10.94 -10.69 27.75
N ASN A 160 -11.86 -9.95 28.38
CA ASN A 160 -13.15 -10.46 28.82
C ASN A 160 -14.28 -10.36 27.76
N GLU A 161 -13.94 -9.94 26.54
CA GLU A 161 -14.91 -9.82 25.43
C GLU A 161 -14.55 -10.81 24.32
N VAL A 162 -15.48 -11.69 23.96
CA VAL A 162 -15.35 -12.56 22.78
C VAL A 162 -15.67 -11.75 21.53
N ILE A 163 -14.82 -11.83 20.51
CA ILE A 163 -15.00 -11.07 19.27
C ILE A 163 -16.15 -11.65 18.46
N GLN A 164 -17.02 -10.73 18.02
CA GLN A 164 -18.05 -10.97 17.01
C GLN A 164 -17.81 -9.96 15.90
N LEU A 165 -17.62 -10.43 14.67
CA LEU A 165 -17.46 -9.54 13.53
C LEU A 165 -18.84 -9.07 13.06
N GLN A 166 -18.91 -7.79 12.76
CA GLN A 166 -20.09 -7.09 12.30
C GLN A 166 -19.75 -6.38 10.99
N GLU A 167 -20.78 -6.12 10.19
CA GLU A 167 -20.69 -5.25 9.03
C GLU A 167 -20.41 -3.82 9.52
N GLY A 168 -19.18 -3.34 9.30
CA GLY A 168 -18.77 -1.98 9.60
C GLY A 168 -18.68 -1.16 8.32
N HIS A 169 -19.24 0.05 8.30
CA HIS A 169 -19.14 0.95 7.15
C HIS A 169 -17.69 1.32 6.83
N MET A 170 -17.35 1.28 5.56
CA MET A 170 -16.18 1.98 5.04
C MET A 170 -16.47 3.47 4.89
N ASN A 171 -17.58 3.82 4.23
CA ASN A 171 -18.08 5.18 4.17
C ASN A 171 -19.50 5.22 4.77
N PRO A 172 -19.68 5.89 5.93
CA PRO A 172 -20.99 6.04 6.57
C PRO A 172 -22.05 6.75 5.73
N ALA A 173 -21.65 7.54 4.74
CA ALA A 173 -22.58 8.24 3.83
C ALA A 173 -23.18 7.31 2.74
N LEU A 174 -22.73 6.06 2.66
CA LEU A 174 -23.18 5.06 1.69
C LEU A 174 -23.92 3.90 2.40
N PRO A 175 -24.77 3.14 1.69
CA PRO A 175 -25.48 1.99 2.27
C PRO A 175 -24.56 0.95 2.91
N LEU A 176 -25.06 0.26 3.93
CA LEU A 176 -24.36 -0.86 4.58
C LEU A 176 -24.52 -2.12 3.72
N GLU A 177 -23.72 -2.22 2.67
CA GLU A 177 -23.76 -3.35 1.73
C GLU A 177 -22.37 -3.75 1.27
N ILE A 178 -22.27 -4.93 0.65
CA ILE A 178 -21.06 -5.44 0.03
C ILE A 178 -20.43 -4.37 -0.88
N GLY A 179 -19.12 -4.20 -0.76
CA GLY A 179 -18.39 -3.15 -1.46
C GLY A 179 -18.25 -1.84 -0.67
N ASN A 180 -19.10 -1.61 0.35
CA ASN A 180 -18.96 -0.51 1.32
C ASN A 180 -18.79 -0.99 2.77
N ILE A 181 -18.57 -2.29 3.01
CA ILE A 181 -18.35 -2.83 4.35
C ILE A 181 -16.97 -3.45 4.54
N ILE A 182 -16.51 -3.44 5.78
CA ILE A 182 -15.35 -4.18 6.29
C ILE A 182 -15.75 -4.93 7.57
N PRO A 183 -15.16 -6.11 7.85
CA PRO A 183 -15.43 -6.81 9.08
C PRO A 183 -14.82 -6.06 10.26
N GLN A 184 -15.65 -5.55 11.17
CA GLN A 184 -15.20 -4.89 12.39
C GLN A 184 -15.77 -5.59 13.61
N CYS A 185 -14.96 -5.75 14.66
CA CYS A 185 -15.48 -6.28 15.91
C CYS A 185 -16.39 -5.27 16.62
N GLN A 186 -17.25 -5.76 17.50
CA GLN A 186 -18.16 -4.94 18.32
C GLN A 186 -17.44 -3.83 19.12
N VAL A 187 -16.17 -4.05 19.48
CA VAL A 187 -15.34 -3.11 20.23
C VAL A 187 -14.88 -1.93 19.39
N CYS A 188 -14.59 -2.16 18.10
CA CYS A 188 -14.14 -1.12 17.16
C CYS A 188 -15.32 -0.47 16.45
N ASN A 189 -16.26 -1.26 15.94
CA ASN A 189 -17.39 -0.77 15.15
C ASN A 189 -18.20 0.26 15.93
N ARG A 190 -18.56 -0.03 17.19
CA ARG A 190 -19.41 0.86 18.00
C ARG A 190 -18.82 2.26 18.23
N PRO A 191 -17.57 2.44 18.70
CA PRO A 191 -17.01 3.77 18.93
C PRO A 191 -16.58 4.50 17.65
N ASP A 192 -16.26 3.77 16.58
CA ASP A 192 -15.80 4.37 15.33
C ASP A 192 -16.94 4.64 14.34
N ARG A 193 -18.11 4.05 14.58
CA ARG A 193 -19.33 4.23 13.76
C ARG A 193 -19.54 5.70 13.43
N ASP A 194 -19.74 5.95 12.15
CA ASP A 194 -20.02 7.26 11.57
C ASP A 194 -18.90 8.30 11.73
N ARG A 195 -17.76 8.03 12.37
CA ARG A 195 -16.69 9.03 12.57
C ARG A 195 -15.67 9.06 11.46
N TRP A 196 -15.37 7.91 10.88
CA TRP A 196 -14.22 7.72 10.00
C TRP A 196 -14.63 7.12 8.67
N ILE A 197 -13.87 7.47 7.63
CA ILE A 197 -13.90 6.74 6.36
C ILE A 197 -12.72 5.78 6.36
N TYR A 198 -13.01 4.50 6.15
CA TYR A 198 -12.03 3.44 6.01
C TYR A 198 -11.78 3.09 4.56
N ASP A 199 -10.57 2.63 4.36
CA ASP A 199 -10.17 1.97 3.15
C ASP A 199 -10.43 0.44 3.30
N LYS A 200 -10.46 -0.36 2.22
CA LYS A 200 -10.68 -1.84 2.30
C LYS A 200 -9.59 -2.62 3.04
N THR A 201 -8.70 -1.99 3.80
CA THR A 201 -7.79 -2.67 4.73
C THR A 201 -8.07 -2.29 6.18
N GLY A 202 -9.12 -1.50 6.43
CA GLY A 202 -9.46 -1.00 7.76
C GLY A 202 -8.60 0.20 8.20
N ARG A 203 -7.89 0.86 7.27
CA ARG A 203 -7.16 2.09 7.56
C ARG A 203 -8.07 3.30 7.43
N VAL A 204 -8.07 4.17 8.44
CA VAL A 204 -8.71 5.49 8.37
C VAL A 204 -8.03 6.36 7.32
N ILE A 205 -8.81 6.87 6.37
CA ILE A 205 -8.34 7.76 5.29
C ILE A 205 -8.95 9.16 5.35
N ALA A 206 -10.10 9.33 6.01
CA ALA A 206 -10.73 10.63 6.21
C ALA A 206 -11.66 10.64 7.44
N VAL A 207 -12.08 11.84 7.85
CA VAL A 207 -13.24 12.02 8.74
C VAL A 207 -14.50 11.88 7.90
N ALA A 208 -15.52 11.17 8.40
CA ALA A 208 -16.77 11.00 7.70
C ALA A 208 -17.62 12.29 7.71
N ASP A 209 -18.37 12.53 6.63
CA ASP A 209 -19.39 13.57 6.60
C ASP A 209 -20.67 13.07 7.26
N SER A 210 -20.66 13.10 8.59
CA SER A 210 -21.77 12.71 9.45
C SER A 210 -21.80 13.64 10.67
N ASP A 211 -22.86 13.58 11.46
CA ASP A 211 -22.91 14.34 12.72
C ASP A 211 -21.82 13.90 13.71
N ASP A 212 -21.44 12.62 13.70
CA ASP A 212 -20.32 12.12 14.51
C ASP A 212 -18.96 12.61 14.00
N GLY A 213 -18.75 12.65 12.68
CA GLY A 213 -17.55 13.22 12.08
C GLY A 213 -17.43 14.73 12.34
N LYS A 214 -18.53 15.48 12.22
CA LYS A 214 -18.59 16.91 12.60
C LYS A 214 -18.19 17.11 14.07
N ARG A 215 -18.71 16.29 14.99
CA ARG A 215 -18.34 16.33 16.41
C ARG A 215 -16.84 16.09 16.65
N VAL A 216 -16.20 15.22 15.86
CA VAL A 216 -14.73 15.02 15.91
C VAL A 216 -14.00 16.30 15.52
N VAL A 217 -14.38 16.94 14.41
CA VAL A 217 -13.77 18.19 13.93
C VAL A 217 -13.98 19.33 14.93
N GLU A 218 -15.19 19.49 15.47
CA GLU A 218 -15.48 20.50 16.49
C GLU A 218 -14.61 20.33 17.74
N LYS A 219 -14.47 19.08 18.23
CA LYS A 219 -13.65 18.78 19.40
C LYS A 219 -12.18 19.07 19.15
N TYR A 220 -11.70 18.83 17.93
CA TYR A 220 -10.35 19.21 17.51
C TYR A 220 -10.19 20.74 17.51
N LEU A 221 -11.07 21.48 16.83
CA LEU A 221 -11.00 22.94 16.72
C LEU A 221 -11.11 23.63 18.08
N LYS A 222 -11.86 23.08 19.04
CA LYS A 222 -11.91 23.59 20.42
C LYS A 222 -10.57 23.50 21.17
N LYS A 223 -9.70 22.56 20.81
CA LYS A 223 -8.45 22.25 21.53
C LYS A 223 -7.18 22.84 20.91
N VAL A 224 -7.19 23.18 19.63
CA VAL A 224 -6.00 23.68 18.93
C VAL A 224 -5.68 25.14 19.25
N SER A 225 -4.46 25.56 18.90
CA SER A 225 -3.98 26.94 19.06
C SER A 225 -4.84 27.95 18.30
N GLN A 226 -4.75 29.21 18.72
CA GLN A 226 -5.39 30.33 18.02
C GLN A 226 -4.95 30.44 16.56
N SER A 227 -3.64 30.32 16.29
CA SER A 227 -3.10 30.31 14.92
C SER A 227 -3.68 29.21 14.03
N THR A 228 -3.95 28.03 14.60
CA THR A 228 -4.57 26.92 13.85
C THR A 228 -6.04 27.23 13.56
N LYS A 229 -6.78 27.80 14.51
CA LYS A 229 -8.17 28.23 14.30
C LYS A 229 -8.27 29.29 13.19
N GLU A 230 -7.38 30.28 13.21
CA GLU A 230 -7.30 31.33 12.18
C GLU A 230 -7.00 30.75 10.80
N TYR A 231 -6.07 29.79 10.71
CA TYR A 231 -5.81 29.06 9.46
C TYR A 231 -7.08 28.42 8.90
N PHE A 232 -7.81 27.65 9.72
CA PHE A 232 -9.04 27.00 9.27
C PHE A 232 -10.15 28.01 8.93
N PHE A 233 -10.26 29.12 9.66
CA PHE A 233 -11.22 30.17 9.38
C PHE A 233 -10.97 30.82 8.01
N GLU A 234 -9.73 31.18 7.69
CA GLU A 234 -9.38 31.74 6.39
C GLU A 234 -9.52 30.70 5.26
N PHE A 235 -9.22 29.43 5.54
CA PHE A 235 -9.48 28.34 4.60
C PHE A 235 -10.98 28.22 4.28
N LEU A 236 -11.85 28.19 5.29
CA LEU A 236 -13.31 28.11 5.10
C LEU A 236 -13.87 29.34 4.38
N LYS A 237 -13.39 30.55 4.69
CA LYS A 237 -13.75 31.76 3.92
C LYS A 237 -13.42 31.63 2.44
N LYS A 238 -12.27 31.08 2.09
CA LYS A 238 -11.87 30.87 0.69
C LYS A 238 -12.78 29.84 0.00
N LEU A 239 -13.13 28.77 0.71
CA LEU A 239 -14.04 27.74 0.18
C LEU A 239 -15.46 28.26 -0.06
N LEU A 240 -15.99 29.11 0.82
CA LEU A 240 -17.36 29.63 0.75
C LEU A 240 -17.54 30.89 -0.12
N ARG A 241 -16.44 31.48 -0.60
CA ARG A 241 -16.44 32.64 -1.51
C ARG A 241 -16.31 32.23 -2.99
N GLN A 242 -16.28 30.94 -3.26
CA GLN A 242 -16.46 30.34 -4.59
C GLN A 242 -17.94 29.98 -4.76
#